data_AF-A0A7T4YAL7-F1
#
_entry.id   AF-A0A7T4YAL7-F1
#
_cell.length_a   1.000
_cell.length_b   1.000
_cell.length_c   1.000
_cell.angle_alpha   90.00
_cell.angle_beta   90.00
_cell.angle_gamma   90.00
#
_symmetry.space_group_name_H-M   'P 1'
#
loop_
_entity.id
_entity.type
_entity.pdbx_description
1 polymer ?
#
loop_
_entity_poly.entity_id
_entity_poly.type
_entity_poly.pdbx_seq_one_letter_code
_entity_poly.pdbx_strand_id
1 'polypeptide(L)'
;MNQQGKSGAKFTPGPWAGNDGYAFVRTACPDQYAVAAVYGQFGTAATDETAIANSRLIAAAPELFEAAAAAMQCIGELSPTQARVEVAQMLQSAIAKALGSQQ
;
A
#
# COMPACT_ATOMS: atom_id res chain seq x y z
N MET A 1 15.11 30.00 13.84
CA MET A 1 13.99 29.05 13.72
C MET A 1 14.50 27.83 12.96
N ASN A 2 14.82 26.75 13.67
CA ASN A 2 15.37 25.53 13.08
C ASN A 2 14.25 24.76 12.39
N GLN A 3 14.35 24.62 11.07
CA GLN A 3 13.53 23.68 10.32
C GLN A 3 14.03 22.27 10.64
N GLN A 4 13.49 21.66 11.70
CA GLN A 4 13.62 20.21 11.91
C GLN A 4 13.04 19.52 10.67
N GLY A 5 13.90 18.72 10.03
CA GLY A 5 13.59 18.07 8.76
C GLY A 5 12.28 17.30 8.84
N LYS A 6 11.39 17.56 7.88
CA LYS A 6 10.22 16.71 7.63
C LYS A 6 10.74 15.30 7.34
N SER A 7 10.74 14.42 8.33
CA SER A 7 10.75 12.97 8.08
C SER A 7 9.40 12.63 7.46
N GLY A 8 9.25 12.92 6.16
CA GLY A 8 8.06 12.57 5.41
C GLY A 8 7.85 11.07 5.57
N ALA A 9 6.65 10.66 5.99
CA ALA A 9 6.27 9.26 5.99
C ALA A 9 6.51 8.73 4.57
N LYS A 10 7.44 7.76 4.43
CA LYS A 10 7.85 7.22 3.13
C LYS A 10 6.93 6.12 2.60
N PHE A 11 6.07 5.58 3.47
CA PHE A 11 5.07 4.57 3.17
C PHE A 11 3.70 5.05 3.69
N THR A 12 2.60 4.45 3.24
CA THR A 12 1.22 4.79 3.63
C THR A 12 0.91 4.28 5.04
N PRO A 13 0.97 5.09 6.12
CA PRO A 13 1.05 4.54 7.47
C PRO A 13 -0.29 4.15 8.11
N GLY A 14 -1.38 4.11 7.33
CA GLY A 14 -2.67 3.56 7.75
C GLY A 14 -3.25 4.11 9.08
N PRO A 15 -4.30 3.48 9.61
CA PRO A 15 -5.20 2.56 8.91
C PRO A 15 -6.12 3.30 7.93
N TRP A 16 -6.39 2.66 6.78
CA TRP A 16 -7.30 3.19 5.76
C TRP A 16 -8.55 2.34 5.62
N ALA A 17 -9.61 2.94 5.10
CA ALA A 17 -10.84 2.25 4.75
C ALA A 17 -11.16 2.49 3.27
N GLY A 18 -11.49 1.41 2.56
CA GLY A 18 -12.18 1.51 1.27
C GLY A 18 -13.62 1.94 1.50
N ASN A 19 -14.21 2.65 0.54
CA ASN A 19 -15.63 2.99 0.56
C ASN A 19 -16.40 2.06 -0.38
N ASP A 20 -17.31 1.25 0.15
CA ASP A 20 -18.01 0.20 -0.61
C ASP A 20 -19.03 0.71 -1.64
N GLY A 21 -19.29 2.02 -1.70
CA GLY A 21 -20.17 2.64 -2.69
C GLY A 21 -19.51 3.69 -3.60
N TYR A 22 -18.23 4.01 -3.36
CA TYR A 22 -17.51 5.02 -4.15
C TYR A 22 -16.02 4.71 -4.17
N ALA A 23 -15.35 4.96 -5.29
CA ALA A 23 -13.91 4.72 -5.41
C ALA A 23 -13.06 5.79 -4.67
N PHE A 24 -13.20 5.87 -3.35
CA PHE A 24 -12.38 6.67 -2.44
C PHE A 24 -11.70 5.79 -1.39
N VAL A 25 -10.50 6.22 -0.99
CA VAL A 25 -9.79 5.72 0.19
C VAL A 25 -9.95 6.76 1.29
N ARG A 26 -10.32 6.32 2.49
CA ARG A 26 -10.59 7.20 3.64
C ARG A 26 -9.70 6.84 4.83
N THR A 27 -9.57 7.77 5.77
CA THR A 27 -9.03 7.46 7.11
C THR A 27 -9.97 6.51 7.84
N ALA A 28 -9.45 5.50 8.55
CA ALA A 28 -10.31 4.59 9.34
C ALA A 28 -10.75 5.18 10.71
N CYS A 29 -10.30 6.40 11.05
CA CYS A 29 -10.69 7.12 12.26
C CYS A 29 -12.06 7.84 12.11
N PRO A 30 -12.67 8.33 13.21
CA PRO A 30 -14.10 8.67 13.28
C PRO A 30 -14.60 9.64 12.20
N ASP A 31 -13.72 10.50 11.72
CA ASP A 31 -14.08 11.58 10.80
C ASP A 31 -13.94 11.22 9.30
N GLN A 32 -13.55 9.97 8.97
CA GLN A 32 -13.54 9.38 7.62
C GLN A 32 -13.17 10.32 6.45
N TYR A 33 -12.11 11.11 6.61
CA TYR A 33 -11.66 12.05 5.58
C TYR A 33 -11.19 11.28 4.33
N ALA A 34 -11.50 11.81 3.15
CA ALA A 34 -10.97 11.26 1.90
C ALA A 34 -9.45 11.52 1.82
N VAL A 35 -8.68 10.46 1.59
CA VAL A 35 -7.22 10.48 1.47
C VAL A 35 -6.81 10.30 0.00
N ALA A 36 -7.60 9.57 -0.77
CA ALA A 36 -7.43 9.42 -2.21
C ALA A 36 -8.77 9.20 -2.92
N ALA A 37 -8.84 9.62 -4.18
CA ALA A 37 -9.91 9.28 -5.11
C ALA A 37 -9.31 8.44 -6.24
N VAL A 38 -9.98 7.35 -6.58
CA VAL A 38 -9.56 6.41 -7.61
C VAL A 38 -10.49 6.58 -8.81
N TYR A 39 -9.90 6.89 -9.96
CA TYR A 39 -10.63 7.11 -11.19
C TYR A 39 -10.36 5.98 -12.18
N GLY A 40 -11.43 5.46 -12.77
CA GLY A 40 -11.34 4.57 -13.93
C GLY A 40 -11.18 5.33 -15.25
N GLN A 41 -11.23 4.59 -16.35
CA GLN A 41 -10.98 5.08 -17.72
C GLN A 41 -11.87 6.26 -18.14
N PHE A 42 -13.07 6.41 -17.55
CA PHE A 42 -14.05 7.42 -17.93
C PHE A 42 -14.33 8.48 -16.86
N GLY A 43 -13.48 8.60 -15.84
CA GLY A 43 -13.56 9.68 -14.84
C GLY A 43 -14.74 9.61 -13.86
N THR A 44 -15.64 8.64 -13.99
CA THR A 44 -16.75 8.43 -13.06
C THR A 44 -16.39 7.37 -12.02
N ALA A 45 -15.83 7.82 -10.89
CA ALA A 45 -15.42 7.00 -9.76
C ALA A 45 -16.57 6.29 -9.00
N ALA A 46 -17.83 6.70 -9.21
CA ALA A 46 -18.95 6.29 -8.36
C ALA A 46 -19.60 4.94 -8.74
N THR A 47 -19.41 4.45 -9.98
CA THR A 47 -20.06 3.22 -10.46
C THR A 47 -19.11 2.25 -11.16
N ASP A 48 -17.83 2.57 -11.20
CA ASP A 48 -16.82 1.69 -11.79
C ASP A 48 -16.35 0.68 -10.74
N GLU A 49 -16.79 -0.57 -10.90
CA GLU A 49 -16.40 -1.68 -10.01
C GLU A 49 -14.88 -1.87 -9.93
N THR A 50 -14.15 -1.57 -11.00
CA THR A 50 -12.69 -1.64 -11.02
C THR A 50 -12.09 -0.55 -10.12
N ALA A 51 -12.64 0.66 -10.18
CA ALA A 51 -12.18 1.75 -9.32
C ALA A 51 -12.49 1.48 -7.83
N ILE A 52 -13.65 0.86 -7.54
CA ILE A 52 -14.01 0.42 -6.19
C ILE A 52 -13.07 -0.70 -5.71
N ALA A 53 -12.77 -1.69 -6.54
CA ALA A 53 -11.82 -2.75 -6.19
C ALA A 53 -10.42 -2.19 -5.92
N ASN A 54 -9.97 -1.24 -6.74
CA ASN A 54 -8.68 -0.56 -6.57
C ASN A 54 -8.64 0.28 -5.28
N SER A 55 -9.74 0.93 -4.88
CA SER A 55 -9.77 1.69 -3.62
C SER A 55 -9.60 0.76 -2.41
N ARG A 56 -10.22 -0.43 -2.43
CA ARG A 56 -10.03 -1.46 -1.40
C ARG A 56 -8.58 -1.95 -1.36
N LEU A 57 -7.98 -2.20 -2.52
CA LEU A 57 -6.57 -2.64 -2.62
C LEU A 57 -5.62 -1.58 -2.04
N ILE A 58 -5.82 -0.31 -2.39
CA ILE A 58 -5.00 0.80 -1.86
C ILE A 58 -5.23 0.98 -0.36
N ALA A 59 -6.46 0.82 0.12
CA ALA A 59 -6.75 0.90 1.54
C ALA A 59 -5.99 -0.18 2.34
N ALA A 60 -5.83 -1.39 1.78
CA ALA A 60 -5.08 -2.48 2.38
C ALA A 60 -3.55 -2.35 2.25
N ALA A 61 -3.02 -1.27 1.65
CA ALA A 61 -1.59 -1.10 1.44
C ALA A 61 -0.73 -1.17 2.73
N PRO A 62 -1.13 -0.61 3.89
CA PRO A 62 -0.40 -0.76 5.15
C PRO A 62 -0.24 -2.24 5.55
N GLU A 63 -1.35 -2.98 5.56
CA GLU A 63 -1.39 -4.39 5.95
C GLU A 63 -0.62 -5.27 4.95
N LEU A 64 -0.71 -4.97 3.65
CA LEU A 64 0.08 -5.64 2.61
C LEU A 64 1.58 -5.41 2.78
N PHE A 65 1.99 -4.20 3.21
CA PHE A 65 3.38 -3.91 3.50
C PHE A 65 3.89 -4.70 4.71
N GLU A 66 3.12 -4.73 5.80
CA GLU A 66 3.45 -5.52 6.98
C GLU A 66 3.55 -7.02 6.66
N ALA A 67 2.59 -7.54 5.88
CA ALA A 67 2.61 -8.92 5.43
C ALA A 67 3.83 -9.24 4.55
N ALA A 68 4.22 -8.34 3.64
CA ALA A 68 5.42 -8.48 2.84
C ALA A 68 6.71 -8.49 3.68
N ALA A 69 6.79 -7.61 4.68
CA ALA A 69 7.92 -7.55 5.60
C ALA A 69 8.04 -8.83 6.44
N ALA A 70 6.92 -9.35 6.96
CA ALA A 70 6.88 -10.62 7.68
C ALA A 70 7.25 -11.81 6.78
N ALA A 71 6.73 -11.86 5.54
CA ALA A 71 7.05 -12.91 4.58
C ALA A 71 8.55 -12.96 4.25
N MET A 72 9.21 -11.79 4.15
CA MET A 72 10.66 -11.72 3.95
C MET A 72 11.44 -12.40 5.08
N GLN A 73 11.00 -12.21 6.33
CA GLN A 73 11.63 -12.87 7.49
C GLN A 73 11.49 -14.38 7.39
N CYS A 74 10.28 -14.89 7.10
CA CYS A 74 10.04 -16.33 6.95
C CYS A 74 10.86 -16.94 5.79
N ILE A 75 10.97 -16.23 4.65
CA ILE A 75 11.82 -16.66 3.53
C ILE A 75 13.30 -16.73 3.94
N GLY A 76 13.73 -15.87 4.86
CA GLY A 76 15.05 -15.90 5.48
C GLY A 76 15.43 -17.24 6.10
N GLU A 77 14.44 -17.96 6.64
CA GLU A 77 14.62 -19.21 7.38
C GLU A 77 14.62 -20.46 6.49
N LEU A 78 14.16 -20.33 5.24
CA LEU A 78 14.10 -21.45 4.30
C LEU A 78 15.48 -21.80 3.73
N SER A 79 15.69 -23.05 3.33
CA SER A 79 16.92 -23.50 2.64
C SER A 79 17.22 -22.65 1.40
N PRO A 80 18.49 -22.31 1.13
CA PRO A 80 18.88 -21.43 0.03
C PRO A 80 18.73 -22.12 -1.33
N THR A 81 17.51 -22.12 -1.86
CA THR A 81 17.19 -22.58 -3.21
C THR A 81 17.13 -21.39 -4.17
N GLN A 82 17.23 -21.65 -5.46
CA GLN A 82 17.06 -20.63 -6.49
C GLN A 82 15.69 -19.94 -6.38
N ALA A 83 14.61 -20.71 -6.19
CA ALA A 83 13.26 -20.18 -6.01
C ALA A 83 13.15 -19.26 -4.78
N ARG A 84 13.84 -19.58 -3.68
CA ARG A 84 13.90 -18.71 -2.50
C ARG A 84 14.54 -17.36 -2.83
N VAL A 85 15.67 -17.37 -3.55
CA VAL A 85 16.38 -16.15 -3.95
C VAL A 85 15.49 -15.27 -4.83
N GLU A 86 14.80 -15.86 -5.80
CA GLU A 86 13.89 -15.14 -6.70
C GLU A 86 12.73 -14.49 -5.95
N VAL A 87 12.06 -15.24 -5.07
CA VAL A 87 10.94 -14.70 -4.27
C VAL A 87 11.43 -13.61 -3.30
N ALA A 88 12.61 -13.77 -2.69
CA ALA A 88 13.21 -12.74 -1.86
C ALA A 88 13.49 -11.44 -2.65
N GLN A 89 13.99 -11.55 -3.88
CA GLN A 89 14.20 -10.38 -4.74
C GLN A 89 12.88 -9.68 -5.10
N MET A 90 11.83 -10.44 -5.41
CA MET A 90 10.50 -9.90 -5.70
C MET A 90 9.94 -9.11 -4.52
N LEU A 91 9.98 -9.68 -3.32
CA LEU A 91 9.53 -9.02 -2.09
C LEU A 91 10.38 -7.80 -1.75
N GLN A 92 11.70 -7.90 -1.91
CA GLN A 92 12.59 -6.77 -1.64
C GLN A 92 12.28 -5.59 -2.57
N SER A 93 12.03 -5.85 -3.86
CA SER A 93 11.62 -4.80 -4.79
C SER A 93 10.25 -4.22 -4.43
N ALA A 94 9.27 -5.04 -4.07
CA ALA A 94 7.95 -4.54 -3.65
C ALA A 94 8.04 -3.64 -2.41
N ILE A 95 8.80 -4.05 -1.38
CA ILE A 95 9.05 -3.26 -0.17
C ILE A 95 9.79 -1.96 -0.51
N ALA A 96 10.82 -2.02 -1.37
CA ALA A 96 11.57 -0.84 -1.79
C ALA A 96 10.69 0.17 -2.53
N LYS A 97 9.79 -0.29 -3.41
CA LYS A 97 8.79 0.55 -4.08
C LYS A 97 7.81 1.19 -3.08
N ALA A 98 7.30 0.41 -2.12
CA ALA A 98 6.41 0.92 -1.08
C ALA A 98 7.06 1.98 -0.17
N LEU A 99 8.38 1.89 0.04
CA LEU A 99 9.19 2.88 0.76
C LEU A 99 9.65 4.06 -0.11
N GLY A 100 9.25 4.11 -1.38
CA GLY A 100 9.70 5.13 -2.33
C GLY A 100 11.21 5.13 -2.60
N SER A 101 11.88 4.00 -2.36
CA SER A 101 13.34 3.83 -2.55
C SER A 101 13.72 3.34 -3.96
N GLN A 102 12.75 2.96 -4.77
CA GLN A 102 12.88 2.77 -6.22
C GLN A 102 11.81 3.62 -6.91
N GLN A 103 12.24 4.47 -7.85
CA GLN A 103 11.35 5.18 -8.81
C GLN A 103 11.29 4.39 -10.12
#